data_AF-A0A0S2SF13-F1
#
_entry.id   AF-A0A0S2SF13-F1
#
_cell.length_a   1.000
_cell.length_b   1.000
_cell.length_c   1.000
_cell.angle_alpha   90.00
_cell.angle_beta   90.00
_cell.angle_gamma   90.00
#
_symmetry.space_group_name_H-M   'P 1'
#
loop_
_entity.id
_entity.type
_entity.pdbx_description
1 polymer ?
#
loop_
_entity_poly.entity_id
_entity_poly.type
_entity_poly.pdbx_seq_one_letter_code
_entity_poly.pdbx_strand_id
1 'polypeptide(L)'
;MFEILILMLDATVRTAPPLILAAMAGMFCERSGVVNIALEGKLLASAFAGAAAAAVSGSAWVGLLAGVGISILLALLHGFATITHKGDQVVSGMAINILAAGLTVTLGRFWFDQGGQTPALSGDARFAPIDLPYAKELYDVPVVGQLYSELLSGHSLLEYAAFAVVPLAW
;
A
#
# COMPACT_ATOMS: atom_id res chain seq x y z
N MET A 1 9.71 -17.75 24.01
CA MET A 1 9.85 -18.33 22.64
C MET A 1 8.53 -18.27 21.89
N PHE A 2 7.43 -18.77 22.45
CA PHE A 2 6.09 -18.68 21.84
C PHE A 2 5.65 -17.23 21.53
N GLU A 3 5.78 -16.30 22.48
CA GLU A 3 5.43 -14.88 22.28
C GLU A 3 6.25 -14.22 21.16
N ILE A 4 7.55 -14.53 21.05
CA ILE A 4 8.40 -14.00 19.99
C ILE A 4 7.89 -14.45 18.62
N LEU A 5 7.46 -15.72 18.50
CA LEU A 5 6.89 -16.24 17.25
C LEU A 5 5.59 -15.50 16.89
N ILE A 6 4.73 -15.21 17.87
CA ILE A 6 3.49 -14.44 17.65
C ILE A 6 3.81 -13.02 17.17
N LEU A 7 4.74 -12.32 17.84
CA LEU A 7 5.12 -10.96 17.45
C LEU A 7 5.77 -10.90 16.06
N MET A 8 6.55 -11.92 15.70
CA MET A 8 7.10 -12.03 14.34
C MET A 8 6.01 -12.26 13.30
N LEU A 9 5.00 -13.07 13.60
CA LEU A 9 3.86 -13.29 12.73
C LEU A 9 2.99 -12.02 12.60
N ASP A 10 2.72 -11.30 13.70
CA ASP A 10 2.01 -10.01 13.67
C ASP A 10 2.73 -9.00 12.76
N ALA A 11 4.04 -8.83 12.96
CA ALA A 11 4.85 -7.95 12.12
C ALA A 11 4.82 -8.36 10.64
N THR A 12 4.77 -9.67 10.36
CA THR A 12 4.63 -10.19 9.00
C THR A 12 3.27 -9.82 8.41
N VAL A 13 2.17 -10.02 9.16
CA VAL A 13 0.82 -9.67 8.73
C VAL A 13 0.68 -8.17 8.46
N ARG A 14 1.31 -7.32 9.27
CA ARG A 14 1.28 -5.85 9.10
C ARG A 14 2.07 -5.34 7.89
N THR A 15 3.13 -6.05 7.51
CA THR A 15 4.03 -5.63 6.41
C THR A 15 3.71 -6.29 5.07
N ALA A 16 2.92 -7.37 5.07
CA ALA A 16 2.47 -8.07 3.87
C ALA A 16 1.55 -7.27 2.91
N PRO A 17 0.61 -6.39 3.34
CA PRO A 17 -0.43 -5.85 2.46
C PRO A 17 0.11 -5.11 1.22
N PRO A 18 1.12 -4.22 1.32
CA PRO A 18 1.70 -3.58 0.13
C PRO A 18 2.25 -4.59 -0.88
N LEU A 19 2.85 -5.68 -0.40
CA LEU A 19 3.38 -6.75 -1.26
C LEU A 19 2.27 -7.58 -1.89
N ILE A 20 1.21 -7.91 -1.14
CA ILE A 20 0.03 -8.62 -1.65
C ILE A 20 -0.62 -7.81 -2.77
N LEU A 21 -0.89 -6.53 -2.52
CA LEU A 21 -1.54 -5.65 -3.51
C LEU A 21 -0.65 -5.43 -4.75
N ALA A 22 0.67 -5.33 -4.57
CA ALA A 22 1.63 -5.25 -5.67
C ALA A 22 1.63 -6.53 -6.52
N ALA A 23 1.69 -7.71 -5.88
CA ALA A 23 1.65 -8.99 -6.56
C ALA A 23 0.34 -9.18 -7.36
N MET A 24 -0.78 -8.79 -6.75
CA MET A 24 -2.10 -8.78 -7.41
C MET A 24 -2.11 -7.87 -8.64
N ALA A 25 -1.58 -6.66 -8.55
CA ALA A 25 -1.47 -5.77 -9.70
C ALA A 25 -0.63 -6.38 -10.83
N GLY A 26 0.48 -7.05 -10.49
CA GLY A 26 1.31 -7.79 -11.45
C GLY A 26 0.53 -8.92 -12.14
N MET A 27 -0.16 -9.75 -11.35
CA MET A 27 -0.98 -10.86 -11.85
C MET A 27 -2.05 -10.39 -12.84
N PHE A 28 -2.81 -9.33 -12.51
CA PHE A 28 -3.83 -8.80 -13.42
C PHE A 28 -3.23 -8.22 -14.71
N CYS A 29 -2.09 -7.54 -14.61
CA CYS A 29 -1.38 -7.04 -15.78
C CYS A 29 -0.92 -8.18 -16.70
N GLU A 30 -0.31 -9.22 -16.14
CA GLU A 30 0.15 -10.39 -16.90
C GLU A 30 -1.02 -11.12 -17.59
N ARG A 31 -2.14 -11.31 -16.89
CA ARG A 31 -3.38 -11.88 -17.48
C ARG A 31 -3.92 -11.04 -18.65
N SER A 32 -3.71 -9.73 -18.62
CA SER A 32 -4.10 -8.81 -19.70
C SER A 32 -3.07 -8.72 -20.84
N GLY A 33 -1.94 -9.43 -20.75
CA GLY A 33 -0.87 -9.39 -21.75
C GLY A 33 0.03 -8.15 -21.68
N VAL A 34 0.02 -7.42 -20.56
CA VAL A 34 0.85 -6.23 -20.34
C VAL A 34 1.86 -6.51 -19.23
N VAL A 35 3.15 -6.40 -19.53
CA VAL A 35 4.22 -6.51 -18.55
C VAL A 35 4.34 -5.19 -17.79
N ASN A 36 3.99 -5.19 -16.51
CA ASN A 36 3.93 -3.97 -15.69
C ASN A 36 5.29 -3.59 -15.09
N ILE A 37 6.22 -3.14 -15.94
CA ILE A 37 7.53 -2.63 -15.50
C ILE A 37 7.41 -1.33 -14.69
N ALA A 38 6.31 -0.59 -14.87
CA ALA A 38 6.03 0.68 -14.19
C ALA A 38 5.64 0.55 -12.70
N LEU A 39 5.64 -0.66 -12.14
CA LEU A 39 5.02 -0.94 -10.84
C LEU A 39 5.70 -0.20 -9.68
N GLU A 40 7.03 -0.15 -9.68
CA GLU A 40 7.81 0.57 -8.65
C GLU A 40 7.46 2.06 -8.61
N GLY A 41 7.41 2.70 -9.77
CA GLY A 41 7.06 4.12 -9.88
C GLY A 41 5.63 4.40 -9.46
N LYS A 42 4.68 3.51 -9.79
CA LYS A 42 3.28 3.61 -9.33
C LYS A 42 3.19 3.50 -7.81
N LEU A 43 3.87 2.53 -7.19
CA LEU A 43 3.90 2.39 -5.74
C LEU A 43 4.50 3.62 -5.06
N LEU A 44 5.63 4.12 -5.57
CA LEU A 44 6.31 5.29 -5.01
C LEU A 44 5.46 6.56 -5.13
N ALA A 45 4.89 6.83 -6.31
CA ALA A 45 4.02 7.97 -6.53
C ALA A 45 2.74 7.87 -5.68
N SER A 46 2.16 6.67 -5.55
CA SER A 46 0.99 6.39 -4.70
C SER A 46 1.27 6.64 -3.22
N ALA A 47 2.38 6.13 -2.72
CA ALA A 47 2.80 6.33 -1.34
C ALA A 47 3.01 7.82 -1.04
N PHE A 48 3.69 8.54 -1.93
CA PHE A 48 3.90 9.99 -1.77
C PHE A 48 2.58 10.77 -1.82
N ALA A 49 1.76 10.56 -2.85
CA ALA A 49 0.50 11.29 -3.01
C ALA A 49 -0.45 11.02 -1.85
N GLY A 50 -0.54 9.76 -1.40
CA GLY A 50 -1.41 9.39 -0.29
C GLY A 50 -0.93 9.98 1.03
N ALA A 51 0.36 9.89 1.33
CA ALA A 51 0.91 10.46 2.56
C ALA A 51 0.87 11.99 2.56
N ALA A 52 1.16 12.64 1.43
CA ALA A 52 1.07 14.10 1.30
C ALA A 52 -0.36 14.60 1.45
N ALA A 53 -1.33 13.93 0.81
CA ALA A 53 -2.74 14.30 0.92
C ALA A 53 -3.27 14.06 2.34
N ALA A 54 -2.90 12.96 3.00
CA ALA A 54 -3.24 12.72 4.40
C ALA A 54 -2.60 13.76 5.34
N ALA A 55 -1.35 14.16 5.10
CA ALA A 55 -0.65 15.16 5.89
C ALA A 55 -1.33 16.54 5.83
N VAL A 56 -1.79 16.94 4.64
CA VAL A 56 -2.44 18.24 4.45
C VAL A 56 -3.90 18.22 4.89
N SER A 57 -4.63 17.15 4.62
CA SER A 57 -6.07 17.04 4.93
C SER A 57 -6.38 16.58 6.35
N GLY A 58 -5.43 15.93 7.03
CA GLY A 58 -5.66 15.26 8.30
C GLY A 58 -6.49 13.98 8.21
N SER A 59 -6.74 13.44 7.01
CA SER A 59 -7.62 12.28 6.80
C SER A 59 -6.94 11.14 6.04
N ALA A 60 -6.91 9.95 6.64
CA ALA A 60 -6.39 8.73 6.04
C ALA A 60 -7.14 8.34 4.76
N TRP A 61 -8.46 8.60 4.70
CA TRP A 61 -9.30 8.30 3.55
C TRP A 61 -8.99 9.17 2.35
N VAL A 62 -8.75 10.46 2.56
CA VAL A 62 -8.31 11.37 1.50
C VAL A 62 -6.94 10.93 0.97
N GLY A 63 -6.04 10.51 1.86
CA GLY A 63 -4.77 9.89 1.48
C GLY A 63 -4.93 8.64 0.61
N LEU A 64 -5.77 7.69 1.04
CA LEU A 64 -6.04 6.49 0.28
C LEU A 64 -6.57 6.80 -1.13
N LEU A 65 -7.56 7.69 -1.24
CA LEU A 65 -8.13 8.07 -2.53
C LEU A 65 -7.11 8.78 -3.43
N ALA A 66 -6.25 9.62 -2.88
CA ALA A 66 -5.17 10.26 -3.62
C ALA A 66 -4.16 9.24 -4.16
N GLY A 67 -3.74 8.26 -3.35
CA GLY A 67 -2.84 7.18 -3.76
C GLY A 67 -3.44 6.28 -4.85
N VAL A 68 -4.71 5.90 -4.71
CA VAL A 68 -5.45 5.15 -5.74
C VAL A 68 -5.54 5.98 -7.02
N GLY A 69 -5.90 7.26 -6.91
CA GLY A 69 -6.03 8.18 -8.03
C GLY A 69 -4.74 8.32 -8.84
N ILE A 70 -3.60 8.58 -8.19
CA ILE A 70 -2.32 8.72 -8.90
C ILE A 70 -1.89 7.41 -9.56
N SER A 71 -2.16 6.26 -8.92
CA SER A 71 -1.85 4.94 -9.51
C SER A 71 -2.68 4.68 -10.77
N ILE A 72 -3.97 5.01 -10.75
CA ILE A 72 -4.86 4.90 -11.90
C ILE A 72 -4.38 5.83 -13.02
N LEU A 73 -4.05 7.08 -12.72
CA LEU A 73 -3.55 8.04 -13.71
C LEU A 73 -2.27 7.55 -14.39
N LEU A 74 -1.30 7.04 -13.62
CA LEU A 74 -0.07 6.48 -14.16
C LEU A 74 -0.31 5.19 -14.96
N ALA A 75 -1.25 4.34 -14.53
CA ALA A 75 -1.64 3.15 -15.27
C ALA A 75 -2.32 3.51 -16.61
N LEU A 76 -3.19 4.52 -16.62
CA LEU A 76 -3.81 5.04 -17.84
C LEU A 76 -2.78 5.64 -18.79
N LEU A 77 -1.82 6.42 -18.28
CA LEU A 77 -0.71 6.96 -19.08
C LEU A 77 0.12 5.83 -19.71
N HIS A 78 0.46 4.81 -18.94
CA HIS A 78 1.19 3.64 -19.42
C HIS A 78 0.41 2.86 -20.48
N GLY A 79 -0.88 2.60 -20.22
CA GLY A 79 -1.77 1.90 -21.14
C GLY A 79 -1.99 2.69 -22.43
N PHE A 80 -2.14 4.01 -22.35
CA PHE A 80 -2.25 4.87 -23.53
C PHE A 80 -0.99 4.78 -24.40
N ALA A 81 0.21 4.87 -23.80
CA ALA A 81 1.46 4.75 -24.54
C ALA A 81 1.66 3.37 -25.17
N THR A 82 1.33 2.29 -24.46
CA THR A 82 1.68 0.93 -24.86
C THR A 82 0.58 0.19 -25.61
N ILE A 83 -0.69 0.46 -25.30
CA ILE A 83 -1.86 -0.17 -25.94
C ILE A 83 -2.33 0.68 -27.12
N THR A 84 -2.58 1.98 -26.93
CA THR A 84 -3.09 2.85 -28.00
C THR A 84 -2.02 3.16 -29.03
N HIS A 85 -0.83 3.52 -28.58
CA HIS A 85 0.28 3.89 -29.47
C HIS A 85 1.25 2.74 -29.78
N LYS A 86 1.02 1.55 -29.24
CA LYS A 86 1.88 0.36 -29.45
C LYS A 86 3.35 0.63 -29.10
N GLY A 87 3.59 1.53 -28.13
CA GLY A 87 4.91 1.82 -27.62
C GLY A 87 5.48 0.65 -26.81
N ASP A 88 6.81 0.64 -26.69
CA ASP A 88 7.50 -0.37 -25.90
C ASP A 88 7.14 -0.26 -24.40
N GLN A 89 6.67 -1.37 -23.82
CA GLN A 89 6.22 -1.44 -22.43
C GLN A 89 7.36 -1.25 -21.43
N VAL A 90 8.57 -1.71 -21.75
CA VAL A 90 9.75 -1.53 -20.91
C VAL A 90 10.14 -0.06 -20.90
N VAL A 91 10.19 0.60 -22.06
CA VAL A 91 10.55 2.03 -22.16
C VAL A 91 9.55 2.91 -21.42
N SER A 92 8.25 2.71 -21.66
CA SER A 92 7.21 3.48 -20.96
C SER A 92 7.24 3.23 -19.45
N GLY A 93 7.42 1.98 -19.03
CA GLY A 93 7.47 1.63 -17.61
C GLY A 93 8.69 2.20 -16.90
N MET A 94 9.87 2.10 -17.50
CA MET A 94 11.10 2.70 -16.98
C MET A 94 10.98 4.23 -16.88
N ALA A 95 10.37 4.88 -17.87
CA ALA A 95 10.12 6.32 -17.82
C ALA A 95 9.23 6.71 -16.63
N ILE A 96 8.17 5.94 -16.34
CA ILE A 96 7.31 6.17 -15.17
C ILE A 96 8.09 5.98 -13.87
N ASN A 97 8.93 4.95 -13.77
CA ASN A 97 9.76 4.70 -12.58
C ASN A 97 10.73 5.86 -12.32
N ILE A 98 11.44 6.31 -13.36
CA ILE A 98 12.39 7.43 -13.26
C ILE A 98 11.67 8.73 -12.91
N LEU A 99 10.52 9.00 -13.54
CA LEU A 99 9.70 10.16 -13.25
C LEU A 99 9.26 10.16 -11.79
N ALA A 100 8.71 9.05 -11.30
CA ALA A 100 8.26 8.95 -9.91
C ALA A 100 9.43 9.12 -8.94
N ALA A 101 10.57 8.47 -9.18
CA ALA A 101 11.77 8.58 -8.34
C ALA A 101 12.27 10.03 -8.22
N GLY A 102 12.37 10.77 -9.33
CA GLY A 102 12.80 12.17 -9.30
C GLY A 102 11.74 13.14 -8.74
N LEU A 103 10.48 12.95 -9.15
CA LEU A 103 9.40 13.87 -8.83
C LEU A 103 9.02 13.80 -7.35
N THR A 104 8.91 12.61 -6.77
CA THR A 104 8.57 12.44 -5.34
C THR A 104 9.65 13.04 -4.43
N VAL A 105 10.94 12.89 -4.77
CA VAL A 105 12.04 13.53 -4.04
C VAL A 105 11.95 15.05 -4.13
N THR A 106 11.73 15.58 -5.34
CA THR A 106 11.66 17.03 -5.57
C THR A 106 10.46 17.66 -4.85
N LEU A 107 9.29 17.04 -4.95
CA LEU A 107 8.07 17.51 -4.29
C LEU A 107 8.16 17.38 -2.77
N GLY A 108 8.70 16.29 -2.24
CA GLY A 108 8.91 16.14 -0.79
C GLY A 108 9.81 17.25 -0.24
N ARG A 109 10.89 17.58 -0.96
CA ARG A 109 11.76 18.70 -0.59
C ARG A 109 11.04 20.04 -0.67
N PHE A 110 10.30 20.31 -1.75
CA PHE A 110 9.67 21.61 -1.94
C PHE A 110 8.46 21.86 -1.02
N TRP A 111 7.65 20.83 -0.73
CA TRP A 111 6.45 20.97 0.09
C TRP A 111 6.69 20.76 1.58
N PHE A 112 7.60 19.86 1.95
CA PHE A 112 7.77 19.45 3.35
C PHE A 112 9.17 19.72 3.90
N ASP A 113 10.09 20.25 3.07
CA ASP A 113 11.51 20.38 3.40
C ASP A 113 12.17 19.05 3.84
N GLN A 114 11.60 17.94 3.36
CA GLN A 114 12.04 16.59 3.67
C GLN A 114 12.26 15.82 2.36
N GLY A 115 13.52 15.61 1.98
CA GLY A 115 13.94 15.11 0.66
C GLY A 115 13.33 13.76 0.24
N GLY A 116 12.10 13.78 -0.28
CA GLY A 116 11.30 12.60 -0.65
C GLY A 116 10.49 11.99 0.47
N GLN A 117 10.50 12.58 1.67
CA GLN A 117 9.68 12.12 2.79
C GLN A 117 8.49 13.06 3.01
N THR A 118 7.47 12.53 3.65
CA THR A 118 6.30 13.28 4.10
C THR A 118 6.30 13.33 5.62
N PRO A 119 5.67 14.34 6.24
CA PRO A 119 5.60 14.43 7.69
C PRO A 119 4.98 13.18 8.32
N ALA A 120 5.43 12.83 9.52
CA ALA A 120 4.84 11.72 10.26
C ALA A 120 3.35 12.00 10.53
N LEU A 121 2.49 11.10 10.08
CA LEU A 121 1.04 11.20 10.28
C LEU A 121 0.66 10.79 11.72
N SER A 122 -0.40 11.40 12.24
CA SER A 122 -0.96 11.11 13.57
C SER A 122 -2.50 11.27 13.54
N GLY A 123 -3.17 10.71 14.55
CA GLY A 123 -4.63 10.77 14.67
C GLY A 123 -5.35 10.20 13.44
N ASP A 124 -6.36 10.92 12.97
CA ASP A 124 -7.25 10.53 11.87
C ASP A 124 -6.57 10.48 10.48
N ALA A 125 -5.33 10.97 10.39
CA ALA A 125 -4.50 10.83 9.19
C ALA A 125 -3.94 9.41 9.01
N ARG A 126 -4.15 8.51 9.99
CA ARG A 126 -3.78 7.09 9.93
C ARG A 126 -5.02 6.21 10.04
N PHE A 127 -4.97 5.06 9.38
CA PHE A 127 -5.97 4.01 9.63
C PHE A 127 -5.75 3.44 11.03
N ALA A 128 -6.76 3.60 11.89
CA ALA A 128 -6.77 2.99 13.21
C ALA A 128 -6.92 1.46 13.09
N PRO A 129 -6.29 0.70 13.97
CA PRO A 129 -6.51 -0.74 14.06
C PRO A 129 -7.95 -1.03 14.48
N ILE A 130 -8.51 -2.13 13.97
CA ILE A 130 -9.82 -2.63 14.36
C ILE A 130 -9.60 -3.71 15.41
N ASP A 131 -10.21 -3.53 16.57
CA ASP A 131 -10.27 -4.55 17.62
C ASP A 131 -11.40 -5.53 17.30
N LEU A 132 -11.07 -6.82 17.17
CA LEU A 132 -12.08 -7.86 16.97
C LEU A 132 -12.88 -8.11 18.26
N PRO A 133 -14.14 -8.57 18.15
CA PRO A 133 -14.97 -8.86 19.32
C PRO A 133 -14.28 -9.83 20.28
N TYR A 134 -14.37 -9.58 21.59
CA TYR A 134 -13.79 -10.41 22.65
C TYR A 134 -12.25 -10.53 22.65
N ALA A 135 -11.53 -9.80 21.79
CA ALA A 135 -10.06 -9.88 21.73
C ALA A 135 -9.39 -9.50 23.06
N LYS A 136 -9.93 -8.49 23.77
CA LYS A 136 -9.41 -8.04 25.07
C LYS A 136 -9.76 -9.00 26.21
N GLU A 137 -10.92 -9.65 26.13
CA GLU A 137 -11.41 -10.57 27.17
C GLU A 137 -10.73 -11.94 27.09
N LEU A 138 -10.34 -12.36 25.88
CA LEU A 138 -9.67 -13.63 25.63
C LEU A 138 -8.16 -13.57 25.87
N TYR A 139 -7.57 -12.40 26.13
CA TYR A 139 -6.11 -12.22 26.22
C TYR A 139 -5.46 -13.16 27.25
N ASP A 140 -6.11 -13.37 28.40
CA ASP A 140 -5.59 -14.21 29.49
C ASP A 140 -5.64 -15.72 29.18
N VAL A 141 -6.29 -16.13 28.09
CA VAL A 141 -6.33 -17.54 27.68
C VAL A 141 -4.97 -17.92 27.07
N PRO A 142 -4.22 -18.87 27.66
CA PRO A 142 -2.91 -19.25 27.13
C PRO A 142 -3.02 -19.74 25.69
N VAL A 143 -2.06 -19.35 24.84
CA VAL A 143 -1.96 -19.73 23.42
C VAL A 143 -3.06 -19.16 22.53
N VAL A 144 -4.33 -19.48 22.78
CA VAL A 144 -5.46 -19.07 21.94
C VAL A 144 -5.78 -17.59 22.09
N GLY A 145 -5.73 -17.09 23.32
CA GLY A 145 -5.91 -15.67 23.63
C GLY A 145 -4.91 -14.81 22.89
N GLN A 146 -3.63 -15.09 23.12
CA GLN A 146 -2.51 -14.40 22.47
C GLN A 146 -2.58 -14.49 20.94
N LEU A 147 -2.93 -15.65 20.37
CA LEU A 147 -3.08 -15.78 18.92
C LEU A 147 -4.24 -14.91 18.38
N TYR A 148 -5.36 -14.87 19.08
CA TYR A 148 -6.52 -14.11 18.63
C TYR A 148 -6.33 -12.60 18.83
N SER A 149 -5.83 -12.18 19.98
CA SER A 149 -5.69 -10.78 20.36
C SER A 149 -4.50 -10.10 19.69
N GLU A 150 -3.34 -10.77 19.58
CA GLU A 150 -2.11 -10.18 19.03
C GLU A 150 -1.97 -10.42 17.53
N LEU A 151 -2.32 -11.61 17.03
CA LEU A 151 -2.07 -11.94 15.63
C LEU A 151 -3.27 -11.63 14.72
N LEU A 152 -4.51 -11.92 15.16
CA LEU A 152 -5.69 -11.76 14.29
C LEU A 152 -6.39 -10.42 14.45
N SER A 153 -6.40 -9.85 15.66
CA SER A 153 -6.99 -8.55 15.98
C SER A 153 -5.94 -7.43 15.86
N GLY A 154 -6.38 -6.17 15.83
CA GLY A 154 -5.47 -5.02 15.90
C GLY A 154 -4.85 -4.62 14.56
N HIS A 155 -5.43 -5.09 13.45
CA HIS A 155 -5.07 -4.69 12.09
C HIS A 155 -6.07 -3.66 11.56
N SER A 156 -5.59 -2.79 10.69
CA SER A 156 -6.38 -1.83 9.93
C SER A 156 -7.31 -2.53 8.93
N LEU A 157 -8.35 -1.81 8.51
CA LEU A 157 -9.27 -2.27 7.48
C LEU A 157 -8.56 -2.68 6.17
N LEU A 158 -7.49 -1.98 5.80
CA LEU A 158 -6.76 -2.23 4.56
C LEU A 158 -5.95 -3.53 4.62
N GLU A 159 -5.41 -3.88 5.79
CA GLU A 159 -4.74 -5.17 6.01
C GLU A 159 -5.74 -6.31 5.77
N TYR A 160 -6.90 -6.29 6.43
CA TYR A 160 -7.94 -7.30 6.21
C TYR A 160 -8.42 -7.35 4.76
N ALA A 161 -8.64 -6.19 4.13
CA ALA A 161 -9.05 -6.12 2.74
C ALA A 161 -8.01 -6.74 1.79
N ALA A 162 -6.71 -6.50 2.02
CA ALA A 162 -5.65 -7.06 1.18
C ALA A 162 -5.66 -8.59 1.20
N PHE A 163 -5.82 -9.22 2.37
CA PHE A 163 -5.94 -10.68 2.47
C PHE A 163 -7.26 -11.20 1.87
N ALA A 164 -8.38 -10.51 2.10
CA ALA A 164 -9.68 -10.91 1.58
C ALA A 164 -9.78 -10.89 0.04
N VAL A 165 -9.03 -10.00 -0.62
CA VAL A 165 -9.01 -9.89 -2.08
C VAL A 165 -8.26 -11.04 -2.77
N VAL A 166 -7.31 -11.69 -2.08
CA VAL A 166 -6.53 -12.80 -2.65
C VAL A 166 -7.40 -13.96 -3.19
N PRO A 167 -8.34 -14.54 -2.43
CA PRO A 167 -9.20 -15.60 -2.96
C PRO A 167 -10.15 -15.12 -4.06
N LEU A 168 -10.46 -13.82 -4.12
CA LEU A 168 -11.29 -13.21 -5.17
C LEU A 168 -10.52 -13.00 -6.49
N ALA A 169 -9.20 -13.21 -6.49
CA ALA A 169 -8.31 -12.99 -7.64
C ALA A 169 -8.36 -14.08 -8.72
N TRP A 170 -9.00 -15.22 -8.43
CA TRP A 170 -9.01 -16.41 -9.28
C TRP A 170 -9.72 -16.14 -10.62
#